data_AF-A0A817JIF9-F1
#
_entry.id   AF-A0A817JIF9-F1
#
_cell.length_a   1.000
_cell.length_b   1.000
_cell.length_c   1.000
_cell.angle_alpha   90.00
_cell.angle_beta   90.00
_cell.angle_gamma   90.00
#
_symmetry.space_group_name_H-M   'P 1'
#
loop_
_entity.id
_entity.type
_entity.pdbx_description
1 polymer ?
#
loop_
_entity_poly.entity_id
_entity_poly.type
_entity_poly.pdbx_seq_one_letter_code
_entity_poly.pdbx_strand_id
1 'polypeptide(L)'
;MIVVRIFTRDKYTLESVTNFPIFSLSLQEFWGRRYNRIVHMVLKESVFEPVRVEFSSSIVGALATFIMSGLLHVHVCLVAFDDRSSSFPTFIFFFLHGIACCLETTVKIKFPDHIRWIITQTFLLITSPLMLRPFIEKGSPFLMLNPPPLINTEWIPKLSVPDFCP
;
A
#
# COMPACT_ATOMS: atom_id res chain seq x y z
N MET A 1 1.35 10.15 -19.30
CA MET A 1 2.18 11.12 -18.53
C MET A 1 2.52 12.39 -19.31
N ILE A 2 2.98 12.31 -20.58
CA ILE A 2 3.39 13.48 -21.38
C ILE A 2 2.26 14.52 -21.56
N VAL A 3 1.03 14.07 -21.79
CA VAL A 3 -0.13 14.96 -22.02
C VAL A 3 -0.37 15.92 -20.86
N VAL A 4 -0.43 15.43 -19.61
CA VAL A 4 -0.63 16.29 -18.43
C VAL A 4 0.52 17.28 -18.27
N ARG A 5 1.77 16.87 -18.51
CA ARG A 5 2.92 17.77 -18.47
C ARG A 5 2.81 18.88 -19.51
N ILE A 6 2.41 18.57 -20.74
CA ILE A 6 2.20 19.56 -21.81
C ILE A 6 1.12 20.56 -21.42
N PHE A 7 -0.07 20.09 -21.02
CA PHE A 7 -1.20 20.97 -20.68
C PHE A 7 -0.93 21.83 -19.45
N THR A 8 -0.21 21.30 -18.47
CA THR A 8 0.10 22.02 -17.23
C THR A 8 1.38 22.84 -17.33
N ARG A 9 2.04 22.87 -18.50
CA ARG A 9 3.35 23.50 -18.69
C ARG A 9 4.37 23.05 -17.64
N ASP A 10 4.47 21.73 -17.48
CA ASP A 10 5.31 21.04 -16.50
C ASP A 10 5.02 21.39 -15.02
N LYS A 11 3.89 22.03 -14.70
CA LYS A 11 3.49 22.24 -13.30
C LYS A 11 3.12 20.95 -12.58
N TYR A 12 2.52 19.98 -13.29
CA TYR A 12 2.05 18.73 -12.69
C TYR A 12 2.52 17.52 -13.47
N THR A 13 2.92 16.48 -12.74
CA THR A 13 3.28 15.17 -13.26
C THR A 13 2.37 14.11 -12.68
N LEU A 14 1.75 13.31 -13.55
CA LEU A 14 1.01 12.12 -13.12
C LEU A 14 2.00 11.10 -12.53
N GLU A 15 1.87 10.85 -11.24
CA GLU A 15 2.69 9.83 -10.59
C GLU A 15 2.09 8.44 -10.80
N SER A 16 2.93 7.49 -11.22
CA SER A 16 2.50 6.09 -11.30
C SER A 16 2.21 5.53 -9.91
N VAL A 17 1.12 4.75 -9.79
CA VAL A 17 0.74 4.05 -8.55
C VAL A 17 1.83 3.06 -8.13
N THR A 18 2.48 2.40 -9.08
CA THR A 18 3.58 1.46 -8.83
C THR A 18 4.76 1.72 -9.78
N ASN A 19 5.97 1.36 -9.35
CA ASN A 19 7.20 1.53 -10.12
C ASN A 19 8.05 0.26 -10.06
N PHE A 20 7.76 -0.71 -10.93
CA PHE A 20 8.45 -2.00 -11.05
C PHE A 20 8.88 -2.59 -9.68
N PRO A 21 7.92 -2.94 -8.81
CA PRO A 21 8.20 -3.34 -7.42
C PRO A 21 9.04 -4.62 -7.31
N ILE A 22 9.04 -5.46 -8.34
CA ILE A 22 9.88 -6.66 -8.40
C ILE A 22 11.37 -6.32 -8.44
N PHE A 23 11.78 -5.10 -8.81
CA PHE A 23 13.20 -4.69 -8.82
C PHE A 23 13.68 -4.10 -7.49
N SER A 24 12.90 -4.22 -6.42
CA SER A 24 13.31 -3.77 -5.08
C SER A 24 14.49 -4.58 -4.54
N LEU A 25 15.53 -3.90 -4.08
CA LEU A 25 16.71 -4.47 -3.42
C LEU A 25 16.64 -4.40 -1.88
N SER A 26 15.54 -3.90 -1.34
CA SER A 26 15.22 -3.89 0.08
C SER A 26 13.71 -3.73 0.29
N LEU A 27 13.22 -4.09 1.46
CA LEU A 27 11.82 -3.86 1.83
C LEU A 27 11.52 -2.36 1.95
N GLN A 28 12.49 -1.57 2.42
CA GLN A 28 12.37 -0.10 2.40
C GLN A 28 12.18 0.46 0.99
N GLU A 29 12.90 -0.07 -0.01
CA GLU A 29 12.73 0.38 -1.39
C GLU A 29 11.36 -0.05 -1.95
N PHE A 30 10.94 -1.28 -1.63
CA PHE A 30 9.63 -1.79 -2.02
C PHE A 30 8.51 -0.89 -1.50
N TRP A 31 8.41 -0.70 -0.17
CA TRP A 31 7.32 0.05 0.47
C TRP A 31 7.47 1.56 0.35
N GLY A 32 8.69 2.07 0.31
CA GLY A 32 8.97 3.51 0.34
C GLY A 32 9.02 4.15 -1.05
N ARG A 33 9.20 3.39 -2.12
CA ARG A 33 9.42 3.95 -3.46
C ARG A 33 8.65 3.29 -4.58
N ARG A 34 8.41 1.98 -4.52
CA ARG A 34 7.98 1.21 -5.70
C ARG A 34 6.56 0.68 -5.62
N TYR A 35 6.10 0.29 -4.45
CA TYR A 35 4.77 -0.27 -4.26
C TYR A 35 3.80 0.80 -3.74
N ASN A 36 2.62 0.86 -4.37
CA ASN A 36 1.47 1.68 -3.98
C ASN A 36 1.84 3.10 -3.48
N ARG A 37 2.47 3.89 -4.36
CA ARG A 37 3.05 5.20 -4.08
C ARG A 37 2.02 6.22 -3.60
N ILE A 38 0.75 6.08 -4.00
CA ILE A 38 -0.36 6.90 -3.50
C ILE A 38 -0.59 6.61 -2.02
N VAL A 39 -0.77 5.34 -1.64
CA VAL A 39 -0.96 4.96 -0.23
C VAL A 39 0.27 5.31 0.60
N HIS A 40 1.47 5.11 0.05
CA HIS A 40 2.71 5.56 0.69
C HIS A 40 2.68 7.06 0.99
N MET A 41 2.32 7.90 0.02
CA MET A 41 2.24 9.36 0.19
C MET A 41 1.24 9.74 1.28
N VAL A 42 0.02 9.21 1.21
CA VAL A 42 -1.04 9.46 2.20
C VAL A 42 -0.57 9.09 3.59
N LEU A 43 -0.09 7.86 3.79
CA LEU A 43 0.37 7.39 5.09
C LEU A 43 1.61 8.14 5.59
N LYS A 44 2.49 8.58 4.68
CA LYS A 44 3.65 9.38 5.04
C LYS A 44 3.24 10.71 5.65
N GLU A 45 2.31 11.42 4.99
CA GLU A 45 1.85 12.72 5.43
C GLU A 45 0.90 12.63 6.63
N SER A 46 0.04 11.62 6.69
CA SER A 46 -0.99 11.51 7.72
C SER A 46 -0.54 10.77 8.99
N VAL A 47 0.48 9.91 8.92
CA VAL A 47 0.94 9.09 10.05
C VAL A 47 2.45 9.23 10.29
N PHE A 48 3.28 8.96 9.28
CA PHE A 48 4.73 8.87 9.48
C PHE A 48 5.34 10.18 9.96
N GLU A 49 5.16 11.29 9.22
CA GLU A 49 5.79 12.57 9.56
C GLU A 49 5.29 13.12 10.91
N PRO A 50 3.98 13.15 11.21
CA PRO A 50 3.50 13.59 12.53
C PRO A 50 4.11 12.78 13.68
N VAL A 51 4.10 11.44 13.59
CA VAL A 51 4.65 10.57 14.65
C VAL A 51 6.16 10.70 14.73
N ARG A 52 6.86 10.79 13.59
CA ARG A 52 8.32 10.96 13.57
C ARG A 52 8.72 12.25 14.28
N VAL A 53 8.02 13.35 14.03
CA VAL A 53 8.29 14.66 14.64
C VAL A 53 8.02 14.60 16.14
N GLU A 54 6.85 14.10 16.54
CA GLU A 54 6.45 14.01 17.96
C GLU A 54 7.44 13.19 18.79
N PHE A 55 7.83 12.02 18.30
CA PHE A 55 8.72 11.10 19.02
C PHE A 55 10.20 11.25 18.65
N SER A 56 10.54 12.20 17.78
CA SER A 56 11.90 12.38 17.23
C SER A 56 12.55 11.08 16.73
N SER A 57 11.75 10.14 16.21
CA SER A 57 12.22 8.79 15.85
C SER A 57 11.58 8.29 14.57
N SER A 58 12.42 8.03 13.56
CA SER A 58 12.00 7.45 12.28
C SER A 58 11.54 6.00 12.43
N ILE A 59 12.08 5.26 13.40
CA ILE A 59 11.68 3.88 13.68
C ILE A 59 10.25 3.87 14.24
N VAL A 60 9.95 4.74 15.20
CA VAL A 60 8.59 4.85 15.78
C VAL A 60 7.60 5.29 14.72
N GLY A 61 7.95 6.30 13.90
CA GLY A 61 7.12 6.73 12.77
C GLY A 61 6.84 5.60 11.78
N ALA A 62 7.86 4.81 11.40
CA ALA A 62 7.70 3.69 10.49
C ALA A 62 6.80 2.59 11.08
N LEU A 63 7.04 2.16 12.32
CA LEU A 63 6.22 1.15 12.98
C LEU A 63 4.76 1.59 13.11
N ALA A 64 4.51 2.83 13.54
CA ALA A 64 3.16 3.39 13.60
C ALA A 64 2.48 3.36 12.23
N THR A 65 3.21 3.70 11.17
CA THR A 65 2.70 3.68 9.80
C THR A 65 2.29 2.27 9.36
N PHE A 66 3.12 1.25 9.63
CA PHE A 66 2.79 -0.14 9.31
C PHE A 66 1.63 -0.68 10.14
N ILE A 67 1.54 -0.32 11.42
CA ILE A 67 0.39 -0.66 12.27
C ILE A 67 -0.90 -0.06 11.70
N MET A 68 -0.89 1.23 11.35
CA MET A 68 -2.05 1.89 10.75
C MET A 68 -2.43 1.26 9.42
N SER A 69 -1.46 0.95 8.55
CA SER A 69 -1.72 0.21 7.31
C SER A 69 -2.36 -1.15 7.59
N GLY A 70 -1.86 -1.89 8.58
CA GLY A 70 -2.42 -3.17 8.99
C GLY A 70 -3.87 -3.05 9.46
N LEU A 71 -4.17 -2.06 10.29
CA LEU A 71 -5.54 -1.80 10.78
C LEU A 71 -6.50 -1.44 9.64
N LEU A 72 -6.06 -0.65 8.65
CA LEU A 72 -6.87 -0.35 7.47
C LEU A 72 -7.20 -1.63 6.68
N HIS A 73 -6.26 -2.56 6.54
CA HIS A 73 -6.52 -3.83 5.86
C HIS A 73 -7.38 -4.79 6.69
N VAL A 74 -7.26 -4.77 8.02
CA VAL A 74 -8.21 -5.47 8.91
C VAL A 74 -9.62 -4.94 8.71
N HIS A 75 -9.79 -3.62 8.62
CA HIS A 75 -11.09 -3.00 8.34
C HIS A 75 -11.67 -3.49 7.00
N VAL A 76 -10.86 -3.57 5.95
CA VAL A 76 -11.28 -4.15 4.66
C VAL A 76 -11.70 -5.62 4.81
N CYS A 77 -10.93 -6.43 5.53
CA CYS A 77 -11.29 -7.85 5.76
C CYS A 77 -12.65 -7.98 6.44
N LEU A 78 -12.91 -7.16 7.46
CA LEU A 78 -14.15 -7.21 8.24
C LEU A 78 -15.35 -6.64 7.49
N VAL A 79 -15.18 -5.52 6.77
CA VAL A 79 -16.29 -4.78 6.16
C VAL A 79 -16.57 -5.22 4.74
N ALA A 80 -15.53 -5.40 3.91
CA ALA A 80 -15.72 -5.77 2.51
C ALA A 80 -15.92 -7.28 2.33
N PHE A 81 -15.19 -8.10 3.09
CA PHE A 81 -15.20 -9.55 2.91
C PHE A 81 -15.97 -10.33 3.98
N ASP A 82 -16.44 -9.66 5.03
CA ASP A 82 -17.01 -10.30 6.23
C ASP A 82 -16.15 -11.47 6.75
N ASP A 83 -14.82 -11.31 6.66
CA ASP A 83 -13.85 -12.36 6.97
C ASP A 83 -13.03 -12.02 8.22
N ARG A 84 -13.51 -12.50 9.36
CA ARG A 84 -12.80 -12.38 10.65
C ARG A 84 -11.57 -13.27 10.74
N SER A 85 -11.52 -14.37 9.99
CA SER A 85 -10.44 -15.35 10.08
C SER A 85 -9.13 -14.82 9.50
N SER A 86 -9.23 -13.96 8.48
CA SER A 86 -8.07 -13.35 7.81
C SER A 86 -7.62 -12.02 8.42
N SER A 87 -8.41 -11.40 9.31
CA SER A 87 -8.07 -10.12 9.94
C SER A 87 -6.72 -10.17 10.69
N PHE A 88 -6.55 -11.12 11.58
CA PHE A 88 -5.30 -11.22 12.36
C PHE A 88 -4.07 -11.55 11.50
N PRO A 89 -4.09 -12.56 10.60
CA PRO A 89 -3.01 -12.80 9.65
C PRO A 89 -2.64 -11.57 8.82
N THR A 90 -3.66 -10.82 8.36
CA THR A 90 -3.46 -9.60 7.56
C THR A 90 -2.75 -8.52 8.37
N PHE A 91 -3.11 -8.32 9.64
CA PHE A 91 -2.40 -7.39 10.51
C PHE A 91 -0.94 -7.82 10.72
N ILE A 92 -0.72 -9.11 10.97
CA ILE A 92 0.62 -9.67 11.19
C ILE A 92 1.53 -9.47 9.98
N PHE A 93 1.00 -9.58 8.75
CA PHE A 93 1.75 -9.26 7.53
C PHE A 93 2.37 -7.85 7.59
N PHE A 94 1.56 -6.83 7.82
CA PHE A 94 2.05 -5.44 7.85
C PHE A 94 2.97 -5.19 9.05
N PHE A 95 2.64 -5.76 10.21
CA PHE A 95 3.45 -5.61 11.41
C PHE A 95 4.86 -6.20 11.24
N LEU A 96 4.96 -7.43 10.71
CA LEU A 96 6.23 -8.09 10.41
C LEU A 96 7.05 -7.30 9.39
N HIS A 97 6.40 -6.76 8.35
CA HIS A 97 7.07 -5.93 7.35
C HIS A 97 7.61 -4.63 7.94
N GLY A 98 6.89 -4.01 8.88
CA GLY A 98 7.36 -2.83 9.60
C GLY A 98 8.60 -3.11 10.43
N ILE A 99 8.61 -4.23 11.17
CA ILE A 99 9.80 -4.68 11.92
C ILE A 99 10.97 -4.92 10.96
N ALA A 100 10.75 -5.66 9.88
CA ALA A 100 11.80 -5.98 8.91
C ALA A 100 12.39 -4.72 8.25
N CYS A 101 11.56 -3.75 7.87
CA CYS A 101 12.02 -2.45 7.35
C CYS A 101 12.88 -1.69 8.38
N CYS A 102 12.45 -1.67 9.65
CA CYS A 102 13.22 -1.01 10.72
C CYS A 102 14.56 -1.73 10.98
N LEU A 103 14.58 -3.07 10.93
CA LEU A 103 15.80 -3.85 11.05
C LEU A 103 16.76 -3.55 9.88
N GLU A 104 16.27 -3.45 8.63
CA GLU A 104 17.12 -3.07 7.49
C GLU A 104 17.76 -1.68 7.66
N THR A 105 17.10 -0.73 8.34
CA THR A 105 17.71 0.59 8.62
C THR A 105 18.82 0.53 9.67
N THR A 106 18.69 -0.39 10.62
CA THR A 106 19.59 -0.51 11.78
C THR A 106 20.77 -1.42 11.46
N VAL A 107 20.51 -2.51 10.74
CA VAL A 107 21.47 -3.55 10.38
C VAL A 107 22.08 -3.24 9.03
N LYS A 108 23.25 -2.59 9.03
CA LYS A 108 23.97 -2.20 7.81
C LYS A 108 24.86 -3.32 7.27
N ILE A 109 24.26 -4.45 6.92
CA ILE A 109 24.99 -5.53 6.25
C ILE A 109 25.08 -5.23 4.75
N LYS A 110 26.30 -5.30 4.19
CA LYS A 110 26.54 -5.10 2.76
C LYS A 110 26.52 -6.45 2.05
N PHE A 111 25.52 -6.67 1.22
CA PHE A 111 25.44 -7.80 0.30
C PHE A 111 25.48 -7.32 -1.16
N PRO A 112 25.96 -8.14 -2.11
CA PRO A 112 25.75 -7.89 -3.54
C PRO A 112 24.27 -7.75 -3.89
N ASP A 113 23.95 -6.95 -4.91
CA ASP A 113 22.56 -6.61 -5.25
C ASP A 113 21.69 -7.82 -5.59
N HIS A 114 22.24 -8.84 -6.26
CA HIS A 114 21.49 -10.07 -6.56
C HIS A 114 21.08 -10.82 -5.28
N ILE A 115 21.94 -10.86 -4.25
CA ILE A 115 21.63 -11.50 -2.96
C ILE A 115 20.54 -10.70 -2.25
N ARG A 116 20.67 -9.38 -2.21
CA ARG A 116 19.67 -8.49 -1.59
C ARG A 116 18.30 -8.65 -2.25
N TRP A 117 18.29 -8.67 -3.58
CA TRP A 117 17.09 -8.90 -4.36
C TRP A 117 16.45 -10.24 -4.01
N ILE A 118 17.22 -11.34 -4.00
CA ILE A 118 16.71 -12.67 -3.62
C ILE A 118 16.11 -12.65 -2.22
N ILE A 119 16.81 -12.07 -1.23
CA ILE A 119 16.33 -11.96 0.14
C ILE A 119 15.01 -11.18 0.21
N THR A 120 14.96 -9.99 -0.42
CA THR A 120 13.77 -9.14 -0.44
C THR A 120 12.59 -9.85 -1.10
N GLN A 121 12.77 -10.42 -2.29
CA GLN A 121 11.69 -11.09 -3.01
C GLN A 121 11.23 -12.36 -2.29
N THR A 122 12.16 -13.14 -1.72
CA THR A 122 11.84 -14.34 -0.94
C THR A 122 11.01 -13.98 0.28
N PHE A 123 11.40 -12.95 1.04
CA PHE A 123 10.64 -12.47 2.18
C PHE A 123 9.23 -12.04 1.77
N LEU A 124 9.11 -11.20 0.73
CA LEU A 124 7.82 -10.75 0.21
C LEU A 124 6.92 -11.92 -0.21
N LEU A 125 7.49 -12.91 -0.90
CA LEU A 125 6.74 -14.08 -1.38
C LEU A 125 6.26 -14.95 -0.22
N ILE A 126 7.11 -15.25 0.75
CA ILE A 126 6.77 -16.10 1.91
C ILE A 126 5.69 -15.45 2.77
N THR A 127 5.72 -14.14 2.96
CA THR A 127 4.73 -13.44 3.79
C THR A 127 3.44 -13.13 3.04
N SER A 128 3.46 -13.04 1.70
CA SER A 128 2.31 -12.64 0.88
C SER A 128 0.99 -13.39 1.13
N PRO A 129 0.96 -14.72 1.44
CA PRO A 129 -0.30 -15.41 1.68
C PRO A 129 -1.06 -14.87 2.89
N LEU A 130 -0.37 -14.28 3.87
CA LEU A 130 -0.99 -13.69 5.07
C LEU A 130 -1.96 -12.54 4.73
N MET A 131 -1.68 -11.79 3.66
CA MET A 131 -2.50 -10.68 3.19
C MET A 131 -3.39 -11.07 2.00
N LEU A 132 -2.88 -11.90 1.07
CA LEU A 132 -3.58 -12.19 -0.17
C LEU A 132 -4.72 -13.22 -0.02
N ARG A 133 -4.68 -14.06 1.02
CA ARG A 133 -5.68 -15.11 1.25
C ARG A 133 -7.14 -14.64 1.16
N PRO A 134 -7.59 -13.59 1.87
CA PRO A 134 -8.99 -13.13 1.76
C PRO A 134 -9.33 -12.69 0.34
N PHE A 135 -8.39 -12.05 -0.38
CA PHE A 135 -8.63 -11.64 -1.77
C PHE A 135 -8.76 -12.84 -2.72
N ILE A 136 -8.07 -13.94 -2.45
CA ILE A 136 -8.14 -15.16 -3.27
C ILE A 136 -9.41 -15.96 -2.93
N GLU A 137 -9.69 -16.18 -1.65
CA GLU A 137 -10.81 -17.05 -1.22
C GLU A 137 -12.17 -16.33 -1.28
N LYS A 138 -12.20 -15.03 -0.97
CA LYS A 138 -13.44 -14.23 -0.85
C LYS A 138 -13.63 -13.20 -1.97
N GLY A 139 -12.57 -12.84 -2.70
CA GLY A 139 -12.64 -11.80 -3.73
C GLY A 139 -13.58 -12.13 -4.89
N SER A 140 -13.54 -13.36 -5.42
CA SER A 140 -14.45 -13.77 -6.51
C SER A 140 -15.92 -13.79 -6.06
N PRO A 141 -16.28 -14.42 -4.92
CA PRO A 141 -17.64 -14.31 -4.38
C PRO A 141 -18.10 -12.86 -4.17
N PHE A 142 -17.23 -12.00 -3.64
CA PHE A 142 -17.54 -10.59 -3.42
C PHE A 142 -17.91 -9.87 -4.74
N LEU A 143 -17.14 -10.07 -5.81
CA LEU A 143 -17.41 -9.46 -7.12
C LEU A 143 -18.64 -10.04 -7.81
N MET A 144 -18.97 -11.31 -7.55
CA MET A 144 -20.22 -11.91 -8.05
C MET A 144 -21.45 -11.36 -7.34
N LEU A 145 -21.35 -11.09 -6.03
CA LEU A 145 -22.43 -10.48 -5.25
C LEU A 145 -22.54 -8.97 -5.47
N ASN A 146 -21.43 -8.33 -5.83
CA ASN A 146 -21.34 -6.90 -6.13
C ASN A 146 -20.80 -6.72 -7.55
N PRO A 147 -21.57 -7.09 -8.60
CA PRO A 147 -21.10 -7.01 -9.96
C PRO A 147 -20.69 -5.57 -10.27
N PRO A 148 -19.45 -5.33 -10.75
CA PRO A 148 -19.03 -4.00 -11.10
C PRO A 148 -20.01 -3.49 -12.15
N PRO A 149 -20.58 -2.30 -11.93
CA PRO A 149 -21.67 -1.78 -12.73
C PRO A 149 -21.13 -1.14 -14.00
N LEU A 150 -20.52 -1.99 -14.83
CA LEU A 150 -19.93 -1.60 -16.11
C LEU A 150 -20.99 -1.18 -17.12
N ILE A 151 -22.27 -1.53 -16.88
CA ILE A 151 -23.40 -1.29 -17.80
C ILE A 151 -24.52 -0.48 -17.12
N ASN A 152 -24.83 -0.73 -15.85
CA ASN A 152 -25.91 -0.03 -15.14
C ASN A 152 -25.35 1.07 -14.24
N THR A 153 -25.49 2.33 -14.63
CA THR A 153 -24.99 3.48 -13.86
C THR A 153 -26.00 4.05 -12.85
N GLU A 154 -27.16 3.41 -12.63
CA GLU A 154 -28.22 3.96 -11.77
C GLU A 154 -27.84 4.10 -10.30
N TRP A 155 -26.92 3.28 -9.81
CA TRP A 155 -26.38 3.34 -8.45
C TRP A 155 -25.39 4.50 -8.25
N ILE A 156 -24.84 5.09 -9.33
CA ILE A 156 -23.94 6.24 -9.22
C ILE A 156 -24.80 7.44 -8.80
N PRO A 157 -24.51 8.09 -7.67
CA PRO A 157 -25.22 9.29 -7.27
C PRO A 157 -25.20 10.30 -8.42
N LYS A 158 -26.37 10.62 -8.98
CA LYS A 158 -26.56 11.66 -10.00
C LYS A 158 -26.46 13.04 -9.31
N LEU A 159 -25.31 13.30 -8.73
CA LEU A 159 -24.98 14.62 -8.20
C LEU A 159 -25.06 15.59 -9.38
N SER A 160 -25.65 16.76 -9.16
CA SER A 160 -25.65 17.83 -10.16
C SER A 160 -24.20 18.11 -10.54
N VAL A 161 -23.85 17.83 -11.79
CA VAL A 161 -22.56 18.21 -12.33
C VAL A 161 -22.57 19.73 -12.34
N PRO A 162 -21.64 20.41 -11.63
CA PRO A 162 -21.58 21.86 -11.68
C PRO A 162 -21.39 22.30 -13.13
N ASP A 163 -22.05 23.39 -13.55
CA ASP A 163 -21.93 23.93 -14.92
C ASP A 163 -20.49 24.35 -15.27
N PHE A 164 -19.60 24.39 -14.27
CA PHE A 164 -18.20 24.70 -14.36
C PHE A 164 -17.40 23.76 -13.44
N CYS A 165 -16.32 23.16 -13.96
CA CYS A 165 -15.30 22.59 -13.07
C CYS A 165 -14.67 23.72 -12.24
N PRO A 166 -14.37 23.51 -10.95
CA PRO A 166 -13.47 24.40 -10.23
C PRO A 166 -12.08 24.44 -10.86
#